data_AF-A0A9Q3BIG8-F1
#
_entry.id   AF-A0A9Q3BIG8-F1
#
_cell.length_a   1.000
_cell.length_b   1.000
_cell.length_c   1.000
_cell.angle_alpha   90.00
_cell.angle_beta   90.00
_cell.angle_gamma   90.00
#
_symmetry.space_group_name_H-M   'P 1'
#
loop_
_entity.id
_entity.type
_entity.pdbx_description
1 polymer ?
#
loop_
_entity_poly.entity_id
_entity_poly.type
_entity_poly.pdbx_seq_one_letter_code
_entity_poly.pdbx_strand_id
1 'polypeptide(L)'
;MLQEIANKNFCKHTQDAQTFLVTQTQGKAYIHGTAPKMTVCVDNAQHPLIIHSGTYFSIVAREYLNNHFPNWEKLLLPTKAKNFKSALGKMTSIGTIIKEIIIPHRKGNIRLNPELVVIEYSHVKGFLLGTDYQRIYGIDIYNSKKRNITIGTNKEKKVSLDIYQISTHDPLEELLNEFREGQFSTNLTSK
;
A
#
# COMPACT_ATOMS: atom_id res chain seq x y z
N MET A 1 11.09 37.02 6.90
CA MET A 1 9.93 36.73 6.03
C MET A 1 9.15 35.48 6.51
N LEU A 2 8.95 35.30 7.82
CA LEU A 2 8.15 34.20 8.40
C LEU A 2 7.24 34.66 9.56
N GLN A 3 7.28 35.95 9.94
CA GLN A 3 6.50 36.49 11.06
C GLN A 3 5.19 37.20 10.65
N GLU A 4 4.83 37.23 9.35
CA GLU A 4 3.61 37.89 8.86
C GLU A 4 2.43 36.94 8.56
N ILE A 5 2.52 35.66 8.96
CA ILE A 5 1.41 34.69 8.76
C ILE A 5 0.55 34.57 10.03
N ALA A 6 0.88 35.28 11.11
CA ALA A 6 0.22 35.10 12.40
C ALA A 6 -1.19 35.74 12.54
N ASN A 7 -1.66 36.54 11.56
CA ASN A 7 -2.90 37.34 11.72
C ASN A 7 -3.85 37.32 10.51
N LYS A 8 -3.88 36.23 9.73
CA LYS A 8 -4.95 36.01 8.75
C LYS A 8 -5.86 34.90 9.24
N ASN A 9 -7.15 35.20 9.32
CA ASN A 9 -8.22 34.27 9.66
C ASN A 9 -8.26 33.10 8.65
N PHE A 10 -7.43 32.08 8.83
CA PHE A 10 -7.22 30.96 7.88
C PHE A 10 -8.49 30.15 7.58
N CYS A 11 -9.51 30.24 8.43
CA CYS A 11 -10.73 29.43 8.32
C CYS A 11 -11.98 30.25 7.93
N LYS A 12 -11.85 31.51 7.49
CA LYS A 12 -13.01 32.39 7.22
C LYS A 12 -13.88 31.99 6.02
N HIS A 13 -13.52 30.94 5.29
CA HIS A 13 -14.31 30.36 4.20
C HIS A 13 -14.22 28.83 4.27
N THR A 14 -14.85 28.27 5.30
CA THR A 14 -14.92 26.82 5.47
C THR A 14 -16.16 26.31 4.74
N GLN A 15 -15.98 25.32 3.87
CA GLN A 15 -17.06 24.57 3.24
C GLN A 15 -16.96 23.11 3.70
N ASP A 16 -18.10 22.51 4.03
CA ASP A 16 -18.15 21.09 4.32
C ASP A 16 -17.82 20.27 3.07
N ALA A 17 -16.94 19.28 3.23
CA ALA A 17 -16.62 18.34 2.17
C ALA A 17 -17.87 17.51 1.81
N GLN A 18 -18.11 17.31 0.52
CA GLN A 18 -19.20 16.45 0.07
C GLN A 18 -18.91 14.99 0.43
N THR A 19 -19.84 14.34 1.11
CA THR A 19 -19.77 12.92 1.44
C THR A 19 -20.28 12.07 0.26
N PHE A 20 -19.53 11.02 -0.09
CA PHE A 20 -19.88 10.09 -1.19
C PHE A 20 -20.64 8.83 -0.71
N LEU A 21 -20.53 8.47 0.58
CA LEU A 21 -21.16 7.29 1.17
C LEU A 21 -22.31 7.70 2.10
N VAL A 22 -23.37 6.88 2.12
CA VAL A 22 -24.58 7.05 2.94
C VAL A 22 -24.21 7.34 4.39
N THR A 23 -24.97 8.25 5.00
CA THR A 23 -24.95 8.72 6.40
C THR A 23 -24.00 7.93 7.30
N GLN A 24 -22.82 8.50 7.58
CA GLN A 24 -21.88 7.89 8.51
C GLN A 24 -22.57 7.77 9.88
N THR A 25 -22.68 6.54 10.39
CA THR A 25 -23.04 6.37 11.80
C THR A 25 -21.87 6.89 12.63
N GLN A 26 -22.15 7.81 13.56
CA GLN A 26 -21.13 8.39 14.42
C GLN A 26 -20.30 7.28 15.08
N GLY A 27 -18.97 7.45 15.05
CA GLY A 27 -18.04 6.47 15.59
C GLY A 27 -17.79 5.23 14.72
N LYS A 28 -18.46 5.06 13.58
CA LYS A 28 -18.27 3.90 12.68
C LYS A 28 -17.53 4.22 11.39
N ALA A 29 -16.89 5.38 11.25
CA ALA A 29 -16.20 5.73 10.00
C ALA A 29 -15.14 4.68 9.56
N TYR A 30 -14.51 3.99 10.52
CA TYR A 30 -13.44 3.01 10.27
C TYR A 30 -13.90 1.79 9.45
N ILE A 31 -15.18 1.40 9.47
CA ILE A 31 -15.66 0.22 8.73
C ILE A 31 -15.64 0.42 7.21
N HIS A 32 -15.64 1.68 6.75
CA HIS A 32 -15.61 2.03 5.33
C HIS A 32 -14.20 2.01 4.73
N GLY A 33 -13.17 1.83 5.57
CA GLY A 33 -11.80 1.67 5.12
C GLY A 33 -11.61 0.38 4.32
N THR A 34 -10.87 0.48 3.23
CA THR A 34 -10.36 -0.68 2.46
C THR A 34 -8.87 -0.48 2.19
N ALA A 35 -8.13 -1.53 1.87
CA ALA A 35 -6.76 -1.40 1.36
C ALA A 35 -6.76 -1.33 -0.18
N PRO A 36 -5.92 -0.49 -0.81
CA PRO A 36 -5.75 -0.46 -2.27
C PRO A 36 -4.91 -1.66 -2.72
N LYS A 37 -5.54 -2.84 -2.78
CA LYS A 37 -4.90 -4.13 -3.08
C LYS A 37 -5.38 -4.70 -4.41
N MET A 38 -4.48 -5.26 -5.21
CA MET A 38 -4.84 -5.86 -6.49
C MET A 38 -4.04 -7.13 -6.79
N THR A 39 -4.54 -7.94 -7.70
CA THR A 39 -3.80 -9.09 -8.24
C THR A 39 -2.93 -8.65 -9.41
N VAL A 40 -1.66 -9.03 -9.37
CA VAL A 40 -0.65 -8.79 -10.42
C VAL A 40 -0.03 -10.10 -10.86
N CYS A 41 0.67 -10.08 -11.99
CA CYS A 41 1.44 -11.22 -12.48
C CYS A 41 2.93 -10.97 -12.25
N VAL A 42 3.62 -11.94 -11.61
CA VAL A 42 5.07 -11.96 -11.38
C VAL A 42 5.55 -13.37 -11.69
N ASP A 43 6.61 -13.53 -12.48
CA ASP A 43 7.14 -14.84 -12.90
C ASP A 43 6.04 -15.80 -13.44
N ASN A 44 5.07 -15.25 -14.19
CA ASN A 44 3.90 -15.93 -14.76
C ASN A 44 2.87 -16.49 -13.74
N ALA A 45 2.97 -16.11 -12.47
CA ALA A 45 2.01 -16.48 -11.43
C ALA A 45 1.27 -15.24 -10.88
N GLN A 46 0.10 -15.45 -10.29
CA GLN A 46 -0.70 -14.38 -9.69
C GLN A 46 -0.25 -14.10 -8.26
N HIS A 47 -0.04 -12.82 -7.95
CA HIS A 47 0.40 -12.37 -6.65
C HIS A 47 -0.39 -11.14 -6.17
N PRO A 48 -0.63 -11.00 -4.86
CA PRO A 48 -1.13 -9.77 -4.26
C PRO A 48 -0.11 -8.63 -4.33
N LEU A 49 -0.60 -7.45 -4.70
CA LEU A 49 0.09 -6.16 -4.65
C LEU A 49 -0.73 -5.17 -3.80
N ILE A 50 -0.10 -4.51 -2.84
CA ILE A 50 -0.71 -3.47 -2.01
C ILE A 50 -0.04 -2.13 -2.33
N ILE A 51 -0.83 -1.08 -2.63
CA ILE A 51 -0.30 0.26 -2.90
C ILE A 51 -0.41 1.11 -1.63
N HIS A 52 0.65 1.16 -0.83
CA HIS A 52 0.58 1.66 0.53
C HIS A 52 1.23 3.04 0.67
N SER A 53 0.42 4.10 0.73
CA SER A 53 0.91 5.48 0.93
C SER A 53 1.52 5.74 2.31
N GLY A 54 1.30 4.85 3.28
CA GLY A 54 1.87 4.95 4.63
C GLY A 54 3.30 4.42 4.76
N THR A 55 3.97 4.02 3.68
CA THR A 55 5.40 3.66 3.70
C THR A 55 6.17 4.46 2.66
N TYR A 56 7.40 4.85 3.03
CA TYR A 56 8.27 5.60 2.13
C TYR A 56 8.81 4.73 1.00
N PHE A 57 9.16 3.48 1.31
CA PHE A 57 9.83 2.53 0.43
C PHE A 57 8.96 1.29 0.18
N SER A 58 9.13 0.70 -0.99
CA SER A 58 8.48 -0.53 -1.41
C SER A 58 9.20 -1.76 -0.83
N ILE A 59 8.42 -2.75 -0.39
CA ILE A 59 8.92 -3.89 0.39
C ILE A 59 8.32 -5.21 -0.06
N VAL A 60 9.01 -6.29 0.29
CA VAL A 60 8.50 -7.67 0.24
C VAL A 60 9.06 -8.47 1.41
N ALA A 61 8.25 -9.33 2.02
CA ALA A 61 8.65 -10.14 3.15
C ALA A 61 9.52 -11.34 2.72
N ARG A 62 10.53 -11.69 3.53
CA ARG A 62 11.37 -12.88 3.33
C ARG A 62 10.52 -14.15 3.23
N GLU A 63 9.60 -14.33 4.17
CA GLU A 63 8.69 -15.49 4.21
C GLU A 63 7.86 -15.60 2.93
N TYR A 64 7.36 -14.47 2.43
CA TYR A 64 6.63 -14.44 1.16
C TYR A 64 7.51 -14.88 -0.01
N LEU A 65 8.76 -14.42 -0.07
CA LEU A 65 9.70 -14.85 -1.10
C LEU A 65 10.03 -16.35 -1.00
N ASN A 66 10.27 -16.87 0.21
CA ASN A 66 10.56 -18.29 0.46
C ASN A 66 9.44 -19.20 -0.07
N ASN A 67 8.18 -18.78 0.10
CA ASN A 67 7.02 -19.59 -0.26
C ASN A 67 6.69 -19.57 -1.76
N HIS A 68 7.14 -18.55 -2.49
CA HIS A 68 6.67 -18.29 -3.86
C HIS A 68 7.78 -18.22 -4.91
N PHE A 69 9.03 -17.93 -4.54
CA PHE A 69 10.11 -17.66 -5.47
C PHE A 69 11.37 -18.48 -5.14
N PRO A 70 11.51 -19.70 -5.69
CA PRO A 70 12.69 -20.52 -5.47
C PRO A 70 13.98 -19.79 -5.85
N ASN A 71 15.01 -19.91 -5.02
CA ASN A 71 16.32 -19.27 -5.23
C ASN A 71 16.31 -17.73 -5.29
N TRP A 72 15.30 -17.05 -4.75
CA TRP A 72 15.26 -15.59 -4.72
C TRP A 72 16.50 -14.96 -4.07
N GLU A 73 17.15 -15.67 -3.13
CA GLU A 73 18.37 -15.21 -2.47
C GLU A 73 19.53 -14.98 -3.45
N LYS A 74 19.56 -15.70 -4.59
CA LYS A 74 20.57 -15.50 -5.64
C LYS A 74 20.39 -14.17 -6.39
N LEU A 75 19.21 -13.57 -6.28
CA LEU A 75 18.86 -12.28 -6.88
C LEU A 75 19.00 -11.12 -5.88
N LEU A 76 19.42 -11.41 -4.65
CA LEU A 76 19.52 -10.43 -3.58
C LEU A 76 20.69 -9.49 -3.83
N LEU A 77 20.39 -8.20 -3.86
CA LEU A 77 21.35 -7.12 -3.94
C LEU A 77 21.62 -6.55 -2.53
N PRO A 78 22.85 -6.07 -2.25
CA PRO A 78 23.16 -5.49 -0.97
C PRO A 78 22.41 -4.17 -0.77
N THR A 79 21.75 -4.01 0.38
CA THR A 79 21.14 -2.73 0.76
C THR A 79 22.16 -1.83 1.47
N LYS A 80 22.21 -0.55 1.10
CA LYS A 80 23.02 0.45 1.81
C LYS A 80 22.39 0.90 3.12
N ALA A 81 21.07 0.72 3.27
CA ALA A 81 20.31 1.16 4.44
C ALA A 81 20.19 0.02 5.47
N LYS A 82 20.70 0.24 6.68
CA LYS A 82 20.71 -0.78 7.76
C LYS A 82 19.53 -0.70 8.72
N ASN A 83 18.80 0.42 8.73
CA ASN A 83 17.77 0.68 9.74
C ASN A 83 16.49 1.19 9.08
N PHE A 84 15.52 0.30 8.93
CA PHE A 84 14.15 0.63 8.55
C PHE A 84 13.28 0.71 9.81
N LYS A 85 12.26 1.58 9.80
CA LYS A 85 11.32 1.77 10.90
C LYS A 85 9.90 1.63 10.38
N SER A 86 9.04 0.98 11.16
CA SER A 86 7.59 0.94 11.00
C SER A 86 6.91 1.47 12.26
N ALA A 87 5.58 1.56 12.21
CA ALA A 87 4.77 1.87 13.40
C ALA A 87 4.93 0.83 14.53
N LEU A 88 5.38 -0.40 14.20
CA LEU A 88 5.59 -1.49 15.15
C LEU A 88 7.03 -1.57 15.67
N GLY A 89 7.92 -0.68 15.22
CA GLY A 89 9.31 -0.61 15.66
C GLY A 89 10.31 -0.81 14.54
N LYS A 90 11.48 -1.36 14.90
CA LYS A 90 12.60 -1.51 13.98
C LYS A 90 12.37 -2.72 13.05
N MET A 91 12.63 -2.53 11.77
CA MET A 91 12.60 -3.58 10.76
C MET A 91 14.01 -3.95 10.32
N THR A 92 14.27 -5.25 10.24
CA THR A 92 15.54 -5.79 9.72
C THR A 92 15.41 -6.03 8.22
N SER A 93 16.22 -5.33 7.43
CA SER A 93 16.35 -5.57 6.00
C SER A 93 17.48 -6.56 5.69
N ILE A 94 17.25 -7.42 4.72
CA ILE A 94 18.22 -8.43 4.25
C ILE A 94 18.99 -7.91 3.03
N GLY A 95 18.30 -7.18 2.15
CA GLY A 95 18.83 -6.65 0.89
C GLY A 95 17.71 -6.04 0.06
N THR A 96 17.96 -5.86 -1.22
CA THR A 96 16.94 -5.47 -2.20
C THR A 96 16.82 -6.50 -3.31
N ILE A 97 15.64 -6.61 -3.93
CA ILE A 97 15.40 -7.46 -5.09
C ILE A 97 14.60 -6.68 -6.13
N ILE A 98 14.94 -6.84 -7.40
CA ILE A 98 14.16 -6.28 -8.51
C ILE A 98 13.20 -7.36 -9.00
N LYS A 99 11.91 -7.05 -9.07
CA LYS A 99 10.89 -7.95 -9.62
C LYS A 99 10.09 -7.27 -10.72
N GLU A 100 9.89 -7.97 -11.84
CA GLU A 100 8.95 -7.52 -12.87
C GLU A 100 7.51 -7.79 -12.38
N ILE A 101 6.74 -6.71 -12.20
CA ILE A 101 5.34 -6.76 -11.80
C ILE A 101 4.48 -6.34 -12.99
N ILE A 102 3.69 -7.26 -13.50
CA ILE A 102 2.75 -7.04 -14.60
C ILE A 102 1.35 -6.82 -14.03
N ILE A 103 0.82 -5.63 -14.22
CA ILE A 103 -0.57 -5.28 -13.90
C ILE A 103 -1.44 -5.56 -15.12
N PRO A 104 -2.38 -6.51 -15.05
CA PRO A 104 -3.28 -6.78 -16.17
C PRO A 104 -4.18 -5.58 -16.46
N HIS A 105 -4.29 -5.18 -17.73
CA HIS A 105 -5.21 -4.13 -18.16
C HIS A 105 -5.81 -4.45 -19.52
N ARG A 106 -7.09 -4.10 -19.70
CA ARG A 106 -7.88 -4.44 -20.89
C ARG A 106 -7.31 -3.88 -22.20
N LYS A 107 -6.56 -2.78 -22.16
CA LYS A 107 -5.95 -2.12 -23.33
C LYS A 107 -4.47 -2.49 -23.52
N GLY A 108 -3.96 -3.41 -22.72
CA GLY A 108 -2.55 -3.83 -22.72
C GLY A 108 -1.96 -3.74 -21.32
N ASN A 109 -1.24 -4.78 -20.93
CA ASN A 109 -0.67 -4.89 -19.59
C ASN A 109 0.34 -3.78 -19.29
N ILE A 110 0.40 -3.39 -18.02
CA ILE A 110 1.35 -2.38 -17.53
C ILE A 110 2.46 -3.09 -16.77
N ARG A 111 3.71 -2.78 -17.11
CA ARG A 111 4.90 -3.35 -16.45
C ARG A 111 5.51 -2.35 -15.49
N LEU A 112 5.73 -2.79 -14.26
CA LEU A 112 6.53 -2.10 -13.24
C LEU A 112 7.77 -2.96 -12.96
N ASN A 113 8.91 -2.32 -12.66
CA ASN A 113 10.16 -2.99 -12.26
C ASN A 113 10.66 -2.41 -10.93
N PRO A 114 9.91 -2.57 -9.83
CA PRO A 114 10.35 -2.05 -8.54
C PRO A 114 11.56 -2.80 -7.99
N GLU A 115 12.48 -2.04 -7.40
CA GLU A 115 13.48 -2.49 -6.44
C GLU A 115 12.85 -2.50 -5.05
N LEU A 116 12.65 -3.70 -4.51
CA LEU A 116 11.93 -3.94 -3.28
C LEU A 116 12.92 -4.23 -2.15
N VAL A 117 12.75 -3.57 -1.00
CA VAL A 117 13.49 -3.94 0.20
C VAL A 117 12.95 -5.26 0.75
N VAL A 118 13.83 -6.24 0.88
CA VAL A 118 13.49 -7.52 1.50
C VAL A 118 13.62 -7.39 3.02
N ILE A 119 12.55 -7.70 3.74
CA ILE A 119 12.46 -7.57 5.20
C ILE A 119 12.29 -8.95 5.85
N GLU A 120 12.97 -9.19 6.99
CA GLU A 120 12.95 -10.48 7.70
C GLU A 120 11.56 -10.89 8.18
N TYR A 121 10.96 -10.07 9.05
CA TYR A 121 9.70 -10.39 9.72
C TYR A 121 8.64 -9.36 9.37
N SER A 122 7.61 -9.80 8.66
CA SER A 122 6.51 -8.94 8.26
C SER A 122 5.26 -9.76 8.01
N HIS A 123 4.13 -9.27 8.51
CA HIS A 123 2.80 -9.80 8.18
C HIS A 123 2.36 -9.48 6.74
N VAL A 124 3.23 -8.89 5.91
CA VAL A 124 2.96 -8.56 4.52
C VAL A 124 2.92 -9.85 3.69
N LYS A 125 1.71 -10.25 3.29
CA LYS A 125 1.45 -11.38 2.39
C LYS A 125 1.38 -10.95 0.93
N GLY A 126 2.45 -10.38 0.41
CA GLY A 126 2.50 -9.90 -0.97
C GLY A 126 3.60 -8.91 -1.27
N PHE A 127 3.48 -8.25 -2.41
CA PHE A 127 4.28 -7.08 -2.77
C PHE A 127 3.64 -5.82 -2.22
N LEU A 128 4.44 -4.90 -1.68
CA LEU A 128 3.93 -3.63 -1.18
C LEU A 128 4.67 -2.47 -1.87
N LEU A 129 3.92 -1.68 -2.64
CA LEU A 129 4.43 -0.47 -3.30
C LEU A 129 4.23 0.75 -2.41
N GLY A 130 5.34 1.29 -1.94
CA GLY A 130 5.40 2.52 -1.18
C GLY A 130 5.31 3.78 -2.02
N THR A 131 5.48 4.92 -1.34
CA THR A 131 5.43 6.23 -1.99
C THR A 131 6.57 6.47 -2.98
N ASP A 132 7.70 5.75 -2.82
CA ASP A 132 8.81 5.73 -3.77
C ASP A 132 8.33 5.40 -5.19
N TYR A 133 7.70 4.25 -5.36
CA TYR A 133 7.23 3.79 -6.67
C TYR A 133 5.88 4.38 -7.07
N GLN A 134 5.07 4.85 -6.12
CA GLN A 134 3.94 5.70 -6.46
C GLN A 134 4.40 6.99 -7.14
N ARG A 135 5.47 7.61 -6.64
CA ARG A 135 6.01 8.83 -7.23
C ARG A 135 6.73 8.58 -8.56
N ILE A 136 7.51 7.49 -8.65
CA ILE A 136 8.24 7.12 -9.88
C ILE A 136 7.27 6.83 -11.04
N TYR A 137 6.20 6.07 -10.79
CA TYR A 137 5.26 5.67 -11.84
C TYR A 137 4.04 6.59 -11.98
N GLY A 138 3.92 7.64 -11.15
CA GLY A 138 2.75 8.50 -11.14
C GLY A 138 1.47 7.74 -10.78
N ILE A 139 1.53 6.95 -9.71
CA ILE A 139 0.40 6.16 -9.23
C ILE A 139 -0.44 7.02 -8.28
N ASP A 140 -1.66 7.33 -8.70
CA ASP A 140 -2.64 8.00 -7.84
C ASP A 140 -3.73 7.02 -7.43
N ILE A 141 -4.05 6.98 -6.13
CA ILE A 141 -5.22 6.27 -5.62
C ILE A 141 -6.35 7.27 -5.44
N TYR A 142 -7.51 7.00 -6.04
CA TYR A 142 -8.68 7.85 -5.88
C TYR A 142 -9.93 7.04 -5.54
N ASN A 143 -10.81 7.65 -4.76
CA ASN A 143 -12.06 7.05 -4.30
C ASN A 143 -13.21 7.64 -5.11
N SER A 144 -14.02 6.77 -5.72
CA SER A 144 -15.30 7.10 -6.35
C SER A 144 -16.38 6.15 -5.81
N LYS A 145 -17.28 5.62 -6.65
CA LYS A 145 -18.14 4.48 -6.26
C LYS A 145 -17.35 3.22 -5.89
N LYS A 146 -16.12 3.11 -6.43
CA LYS A 146 -15.14 2.07 -6.12
C LYS A 146 -13.78 2.73 -5.90
N ARG A 147 -12.84 1.99 -5.31
CA ARG A 147 -11.46 2.44 -5.24
C ARG A 147 -10.74 2.10 -6.54
N ASN A 148 -10.05 3.10 -7.09
CA ASN A 148 -9.37 2.99 -8.38
C ASN A 148 -7.94 3.50 -8.23
N ILE A 149 -7.08 3.07 -9.15
CA ILE A 149 -5.78 3.70 -9.34
C ILE A 149 -5.66 4.26 -10.74
N THR A 150 -4.84 5.29 -10.87
CA THR A 150 -4.22 5.64 -12.15
C THR A 150 -2.74 5.36 -12.11
N ILE A 151 -2.15 5.04 -13.25
CA ILE A 151 -0.69 4.91 -13.42
C ILE A 151 -0.29 5.77 -14.62
N GLY A 152 0.73 6.61 -14.45
CA GLY A 152 1.30 7.42 -15.52
C GLY A 152 1.63 8.85 -15.07
N THR A 153 2.74 9.38 -15.57
CA THR A 153 3.25 10.71 -15.20
C THR A 153 2.70 11.85 -16.07
N ASN A 154 2.12 11.54 -17.23
CA ASN A 154 1.44 12.51 -18.10
C ASN A 154 -0.07 12.23 -18.11
N LYS A 155 -0.90 13.28 -17.96
CA LYS A 155 -2.37 13.21 -18.01
C LYS A 155 -2.90 12.43 -19.23
N GLU A 156 -2.26 12.58 -20.39
CA GLU A 156 -2.65 11.89 -21.63
C GLU A 156 -2.30 10.40 -21.65
N LYS A 157 -1.32 9.98 -20.85
CA LYS A 157 -0.83 8.60 -20.76
C LYS A 157 -1.25 7.90 -19.46
N LYS A 158 -2.13 8.53 -18.66
CA LYS A 158 -2.65 7.94 -17.43
C LYS A 158 -3.61 6.81 -17.77
N VAL A 159 -3.32 5.63 -17.24
CA VAL A 159 -4.19 4.46 -17.36
C VAL A 159 -4.96 4.29 -16.06
N SER A 160 -6.30 4.24 -16.14
CA SER A 160 -7.17 3.95 -15.01
C SER A 160 -7.42 2.44 -14.88
N LEU A 161 -7.34 1.95 -13.65
CA LEU A 161 -7.48 0.55 -13.26
C LEU A 161 -8.45 0.46 -12.08
N ASP A 162 -9.39 -0.48 -12.19
CA ASP A 162 -10.18 -0.92 -11.05
C ASP A 162 -9.25 -1.69 -10.10
N ILE A 163 -9.30 -1.36 -8.81
CA ILE A 163 -8.65 -2.17 -7.78
C ILE A 163 -9.52 -3.42 -7.57
N TYR A 164 -9.11 -4.55 -8.14
CA TYR A 164 -9.79 -5.83 -7.90
C TYR A 164 -9.49 -6.31 -6.49
N GLN A 165 -10.52 -6.55 -5.68
CA GLN A 165 -10.33 -7.29 -4.43
C GLN A 165 -9.75 -8.67 -4.76
N ILE A 166 -8.60 -8.99 -4.18
CA ILE A 166 -8.05 -10.34 -4.22
C ILE A 166 -9.08 -11.27 -3.55
N SER A 167 -9.67 -12.16 -4.35
CA SER A 167 -10.46 -13.28 -3.85
C SER A 167 -9.50 -14.30 -3.26
N THR A 168 -9.15 -14.18 -1.97
CA THR A 168 -8.78 -15.26 -1.04
C THR A 168 -8.32 -14.68 0.30
N HIS A 169 -8.52 -15.42 1.40
CA HIS A 169 -8.20 -15.10 2.80
C HIS A 169 -6.95 -14.22 2.97
N ASP A 170 -7.18 -12.93 3.22
CA ASP A 170 -6.16 -11.92 3.49
C ASP A 170 -6.15 -11.67 5.01
N PRO A 171 -5.04 -11.87 5.73
CA PRO A 171 -4.96 -11.62 7.17
C PRO A 171 -5.16 -10.15 7.52
N LEU A 172 -4.97 -9.21 6.57
CA LEU A 172 -5.38 -7.82 6.77
C LEU A 172 -6.90 -7.68 6.68
N GLU A 173 -7.60 -8.50 5.89
CA GLU A 173 -9.06 -8.58 5.99
C GLU A 173 -9.50 -9.29 7.25
N GLU A 174 -8.81 -10.32 7.75
CA GLU A 174 -9.09 -10.89 9.08
C GLU A 174 -8.91 -9.84 10.17
N LEU A 175 -7.79 -9.11 10.19
CA LEU A 175 -7.55 -8.03 11.13
C LEU A 175 -8.56 -6.88 10.97
N LEU A 176 -8.90 -6.49 9.74
CA LEU A 176 -9.94 -5.50 9.47
C LEU A 176 -11.33 -6.02 9.84
N ASN A 177 -11.59 -7.32 9.76
CA ASN A 177 -12.81 -7.95 10.21
C ASN A 177 -12.85 -8.02 11.73
N GLU A 178 -11.76 -8.34 12.42
CA GLU A 178 -11.62 -8.20 13.88
C GLU A 178 -11.88 -6.76 14.33
N PHE A 179 -11.34 -5.77 13.60
CA PHE A 179 -11.64 -4.35 13.81
C PHE A 179 -13.12 -4.01 13.52
N ARG A 180 -13.74 -4.57 12.48
CA ARG A 180 -15.16 -4.37 12.12
C ARG A 180 -16.10 -5.05 13.12
N GLU A 181 -15.69 -6.17 13.70
CA GLU A 181 -16.44 -6.96 14.69
C GLU A 181 -16.23 -6.47 16.12
N GLY A 182 -15.33 -5.49 16.34
CA GLY A 182 -15.10 -4.88 17.64
C GLY A 182 -14.46 -5.82 18.66
N GLN A 183 -13.79 -6.89 18.22
CA GLN A 183 -13.08 -7.81 19.11
C GLN A 183 -11.74 -7.20 19.50
N PHE A 184 -11.74 -6.36 20.53
CA PHE A 184 -10.51 -5.93 21.18
C PHE A 184 -10.05 -7.03 22.15
N SER A 185 -8.94 -7.70 21.83
CA SER A 185 -8.12 -8.36 22.86
C SER A 185 -7.47 -7.28 23.72
N THR A 186 -8.02 -7.03 24.91
CA THR A 186 -7.52 -6.05 25.89
C THR A 186 -6.27 -6.56 26.62
N ASN A 187 -5.31 -7.14 25.91
CA ASN A 187 -4.01 -7.49 26.49
C ASN A 187 -2.93 -6.54 25.96
N LEU A 188 -3.17 -5.23 26.13
CA LEU A 188 -2.06 -4.28 26.32
C LEU A 188 -1.46 -4.58 27.70
N THR A 189 -0.55 -5.56 27.74
CA THR A 189 0.34 -5.69 28.89
C THR A 189 1.27 -4.47 28.86
N SER A 190 1.00 -3.54 29.76
CA SER A 190 1.94 -2.53 30.17
C SER A 190 3.26 -3.20 30.55
N LYS A 191 4.34 -2.83 29.86
CA LYS A 191 5.69 -2.89 30.41
C LYS A 191 6.32 -1.51 30.27
#